data_AF-A0A8C0NJP8-F1
#
_entry.id   AF-A0A8C0NJP8-F1
#
_cell.length_a   1.000
_cell.length_b   1.000
_cell.length_c   1.000
_cell.angle_alpha   90.00
_cell.angle_beta   90.00
_cell.angle_gamma   90.00
#
_symmetry.space_group_name_H-M   'P 1'
#
loop_
_entity.id
_entity.type
_entity.pdbx_description
1 polymer ?
#
loop_
_entity_poly.entity_id
_entity_poly.type
_entity_poly.pdbx_seq_one_letter_code
_entity_poly.pdbx_strand_id
1 'polypeptide(L)'
;IVIYTCSAKHAAVNTGQLEYTAWMPNFPSSMRNPPMQAKGLTTLESYMDTLPDVKTTCITLLVLWTLSREPDDKRPLGHFPDIHFVEDAPRRSMDTLRRRLAQISHNIRQRNKCLPVPYYYLDPVLIENSISI
;
A
#
# COMPACT_ATOMS: atom_id res chain seq x y z
N ILE A 1 14.97 -12.47 -0.16
CA ILE A 1 13.89 -12.29 -1.16
C ILE A 1 12.54 -12.62 -0.56
N VAL A 2 12.29 -13.85 -0.08
CA VAL A 2 10.99 -14.29 0.47
C VAL A 2 10.43 -13.31 1.52
N ILE A 3 11.16 -13.07 2.63
CA ILE A 3 10.70 -12.18 3.70
C ILE A 3 10.34 -10.79 3.16
N TYR A 4 11.17 -10.21 2.30
CA TYR A 4 10.92 -8.89 1.70
C TYR A 4 9.67 -8.88 0.82
N THR A 5 9.49 -9.90 -0.03
CA THR A 5 8.33 -10.00 -0.93
C THR A 5 7.03 -10.14 -0.13
N CYS A 6 7.05 -10.97 0.92
CA CYS A 6 5.88 -11.24 1.76
C CYS A 6 5.55 -10.10 2.74
N SER A 7 6.43 -9.11 2.92
CA SER A 7 6.24 -8.00 3.86
C SER A 7 6.29 -6.65 3.14
N ALA A 8 7.47 -6.05 3.06
CA ALA A 8 7.69 -4.70 2.56
C ALA A 8 7.19 -4.50 1.12
N LYS A 9 7.42 -5.47 0.23
CA LYS A 9 6.96 -5.36 -1.16
C LYS A 9 5.44 -5.33 -1.24
N HIS A 10 4.77 -6.19 -0.47
CA HIS A 10 3.31 -6.23 -0.40
C HIS A 10 2.75 -4.91 0.16
N ALA A 11 3.27 -4.45 1.31
CA ALA A 11 2.86 -3.18 1.91
C ALA A 11 3.00 -1.99 0.93
N ALA A 12 4.13 -1.91 0.21
CA ALA A 12 4.39 -0.82 -0.73
C ALA A 12 3.40 -0.73 -1.91
N VAL A 13 2.75 -1.84 -2.30
CA VAL A 13 1.82 -1.88 -3.45
C VAL A 13 0.35 -2.03 -3.03
N ASN A 14 0.07 -2.40 -1.78
CA ASN A 14 -1.27 -2.61 -1.27
C ASN A 14 -1.79 -1.40 -0.46
N THR A 15 -1.00 -0.89 0.50
CA THR A 15 -1.48 0.12 1.47
C THR A 15 -1.95 1.42 0.82
N GLY A 16 -1.34 1.82 -0.30
CA GLY A 16 -1.71 3.05 -1.02
C GLY A 16 -2.87 2.88 -1.99
N GLN A 17 -3.43 1.68 -2.18
CA GLN A 17 -4.44 1.44 -3.21
C GLN A 17 -5.62 2.40 -3.07
N LEU A 18 -6.29 2.41 -1.91
CA LEU A 18 -7.43 3.29 -1.70
C LEU A 18 -7.08 4.77 -1.88
N GLU A 19 -5.93 5.23 -1.39
CA GLU A 19 -5.53 6.64 -1.49
C GLU A 19 -5.37 7.10 -2.94
N TYR A 20 -4.76 6.27 -3.79
CA TYR A 20 -4.60 6.60 -5.21
C TYR A 20 -5.87 6.38 -6.02
N THR A 21 -6.76 5.47 -5.62
CA THR A 21 -7.96 5.13 -6.40
C THR A 21 -9.24 5.79 -5.94
N ALA A 22 -9.27 6.35 -4.72
CA ALA A 22 -10.46 7.00 -4.16
C ALA A 22 -10.98 8.13 -5.07
N TRP A 23 -10.08 8.81 -5.76
CA TRP A 23 -10.41 9.69 -6.86
C TRP A 23 -10.33 8.92 -8.18
N MET A 24 -11.46 8.36 -8.64
CA MET A 24 -11.52 7.48 -9.81
C MET A 24 -10.82 8.04 -11.07
N PRO A 25 -10.93 9.32 -11.44
CA PRO A 25 -10.20 9.87 -12.58
C PRO A 25 -8.66 9.74 -12.51
N ASN A 26 -8.09 9.59 -11.30
CA ASN A 26 -6.65 9.34 -11.12
C ASN A 26 -6.26 7.88 -11.45
N PHE A 27 -7.17 6.93 -11.24
CA PHE A 27 -6.95 5.51 -11.49
C PHE A 27 -8.24 4.83 -11.98
N PRO A 28 -8.62 5.03 -13.25
CA PRO A 28 -9.79 4.36 -13.82
C PRO A 28 -9.48 2.86 -13.97
N SER A 29 -10.31 2.00 -13.37
CA SER A 29 -10.15 0.55 -13.46
C SER A 29 -10.52 -0.01 -14.84
N SER A 30 -11.22 0.76 -15.65
CA SER A 30 -11.56 0.46 -17.04
C SER A 30 -11.76 1.74 -17.85
N MET A 31 -11.83 1.60 -19.17
CA MET A 31 -12.20 2.69 -20.09
C MET A 31 -13.31 2.18 -20.99
N ARG A 32 -14.42 2.91 -21.11
CA ARG A 32 -15.60 2.51 -21.90
C ARG A 32 -15.47 2.78 -23.39
N ASN A 33 -14.57 3.70 -23.77
CA ASN A 33 -14.32 4.10 -25.16
C ASN A 33 -12.86 3.83 -25.56
N PRO A 34 -12.56 3.61 -26.85
CA PRO A 34 -11.20 3.44 -27.34
C PRO A 34 -10.38 4.75 -27.22
N PRO A 35 -9.04 4.67 -27.27
CA PRO A 35 -8.19 5.85 -27.34
C PRO A 35 -8.54 6.74 -28.55
N MET A 36 -8.53 8.05 -28.33
CA MET A 36 -8.78 9.04 -29.40
C MET A 36 -7.74 8.92 -30.51
N GLN A 37 -8.21 8.93 -31.77
CA GLN A 37 -7.34 8.78 -32.94
C GLN A 37 -6.75 10.09 -33.47
N ALA A 38 -7.25 11.24 -33.00
CA ALA A 38 -6.76 12.56 -33.36
C ALA A 38 -6.85 13.54 -32.18
N LYS A 39 -5.94 14.53 -32.18
CA LYS A 39 -5.90 15.59 -31.16
C LYS A 39 -7.06 16.58 -31.36
N GLY A 40 -7.46 17.25 -30.28
CA GLY A 40 -8.46 18.34 -30.31
C GLY A 40 -9.92 17.91 -30.34
N LEU A 41 -10.20 16.61 -30.32
CA LEU A 41 -11.56 16.05 -30.37
C LEU A 41 -12.17 15.80 -28.97
N THR A 42 -11.38 15.91 -27.90
CA THR A 42 -11.83 15.63 -26.54
C THR A 42 -12.72 16.75 -26.01
N THR A 43 -13.92 16.39 -25.58
CA THR A 43 -14.85 17.22 -24.80
C THR A 43 -15.00 16.68 -23.39
N LEU A 44 -15.51 17.51 -22.45
CA LEU A 44 -15.84 17.03 -21.10
C LEU A 44 -16.82 15.84 -21.12
N GLU A 45 -17.79 15.88 -22.04
CA GLU A 45 -18.75 14.79 -22.22
C GLU A 45 -18.05 13.50 -22.67
N SER A 46 -17.20 13.56 -23.71
CA SER A 46 -16.45 12.39 -24.17
C SER A 46 -15.51 11.84 -23.10
N TYR A 47 -14.95 12.72 -22.25
CA TYR A 47 -14.10 12.33 -21.13
C TYR A 47 -14.90 11.57 -20.07
N MET A 48 -16.02 12.15 -19.62
CA MET A 48 -16.90 11.52 -18.62
C MET A 48 -17.51 10.21 -19.15
N ASP A 49 -17.81 10.13 -20.46
CA ASP A 49 -18.31 8.92 -21.08
C ASP A 49 -17.23 7.83 -21.25
N THR A 50 -15.96 8.21 -21.30
CA THR A 50 -14.85 7.24 -21.38
C THR A 50 -14.52 6.63 -20.01
N LEU A 51 -14.68 7.37 -18.92
CA LEU A 51 -14.44 6.85 -17.56
C LEU A 51 -15.41 5.73 -17.18
N PRO A 52 -15.06 4.85 -16.23
CA PRO A 52 -15.97 3.83 -15.69
C PRO A 52 -17.33 4.41 -15.28
N ASP A 53 -18.39 3.62 -15.49
CA ASP A 53 -19.71 3.98 -14.98
C ASP A 53 -19.76 3.94 -13.44
N VAL A 54 -20.86 4.44 -12.88
CA VAL A 54 -21.06 4.53 -11.42
C VAL A 54 -20.96 3.15 -10.77
N LYS A 55 -21.54 2.11 -11.39
CA LYS A 55 -21.55 0.76 -10.83
C LYS A 55 -20.13 0.19 -10.72
N THR A 56 -19.35 0.29 -11.79
CA THR A 56 -17.96 -0.18 -11.87
C THR A 56 -17.08 0.60 -10.91
N THR A 57 -17.28 1.91 -10.83
CA THR A 57 -16.58 2.77 -9.87
C THR A 57 -16.87 2.34 -8.44
N CYS A 58 -18.13 2.18 -8.05
CA CYS A 58 -18.51 1.77 -6.70
C CYS A 58 -17.96 0.39 -6.32
N ILE A 59 -18.03 -0.60 -7.23
CA ILE A 59 -17.47 -1.93 -6.99
C ILE A 59 -15.95 -1.87 -6.80
N THR A 60 -15.25 -1.12 -7.66
CA THR A 60 -13.79 -0.95 -7.57
C THR A 60 -13.40 -0.31 -6.23
N LEU A 61 -14.08 0.77 -5.84
CA LEU A 61 -13.83 1.44 -4.57
C LEU A 61 -14.08 0.54 -3.37
N LEU A 62 -15.16 -0.26 -3.40
CA LEU A 62 -15.46 -1.21 -2.33
C LEU A 62 -14.37 -2.28 -2.17
N VAL A 63 -13.90 -2.84 -3.29
CA VAL A 63 -12.82 -3.84 -3.29
C VAL A 63 -11.53 -3.24 -2.74
N LEU A 64 -11.10 -2.08 -3.26
CA LEU A 64 -9.85 -1.45 -2.83
C LEU A 64 -9.91 -0.93 -1.40
N TRP A 65 -11.07 -0.46 -0.95
CA TRP A 65 -11.30 -0.15 0.46
C TRP A 65 -11.11 -1.39 1.32
N THR A 66 -11.69 -2.53 0.92
CA THR A 66 -11.57 -3.80 1.65
C THR A 66 -10.12 -4.28 1.73
N LEU A 67 -9.39 -4.24 0.61
CA LEU A 67 -7.98 -4.65 0.55
C LEU A 67 -7.03 -3.71 1.29
N SER A 68 -7.41 -2.45 1.46
CA SER A 68 -6.60 -1.44 2.18
C SER A 68 -6.83 -1.45 3.70
N ARG A 69 -7.73 -2.30 4.21
CA ARG A 69 -7.98 -2.38 5.66
C ARG A 69 -6.82 -3.04 6.38
N GLU A 70 -6.42 -2.44 7.49
CA GLU A 70 -5.54 -3.11 8.44
C GLU A 70 -6.35 -4.15 9.24
N PRO A 71 -5.84 -5.37 9.42
CA PRO A 71 -6.48 -6.36 10.28
C PRO A 71 -6.38 -5.95 11.76
N ASP A 72 -7.38 -6.32 12.57
CA ASP A 72 -7.43 -5.95 14.00
C ASP A 72 -6.27 -6.56 14.81
N ASP A 73 -5.69 -7.67 14.35
CA ASP A 73 -4.58 -8.40 14.95
C ASP A 73 -3.24 -8.15 14.25
N LYS A 74 -3.06 -6.95 13.68
CA LYS A 74 -1.88 -6.53 12.92
C LYS A 74 -0.56 -6.94 13.58
N ARG A 75 0.36 -7.54 12.81
CA ARG A 75 1.70 -7.96 13.28
C ARG A 75 2.82 -7.25 12.52
N PRO A 76 3.28 -6.08 13.00
CA PRO A 76 4.33 -5.32 12.33
C PRO A 76 5.60 -6.13 12.09
N LEU A 77 6.34 -5.79 11.02
CA LEU A 77 7.57 -6.47 10.65
C LEU A 77 8.55 -6.52 11.83
N GLY A 78 8.99 -7.72 12.18
CA GLY A 78 9.89 -7.94 13.32
C GLY A 78 9.18 -8.19 14.66
N HIS A 79 7.85 -8.09 14.70
CA HIS A 79 7.03 -8.57 15.82
C HIS A 79 6.74 -10.06 15.63
N PHE A 80 7.42 -10.90 16.42
CA PHE A 80 7.31 -12.36 16.37
C PHE A 80 6.80 -12.84 17.73
N PRO A 81 5.47 -12.88 17.96
CA PRO A 81 4.91 -13.30 19.25
C PRO A 81 5.06 -14.82 19.45
N ASP A 82 5.04 -15.58 18.36
CA ASP A 82 5.22 -17.03 18.38
C ASP A 82 6.72 -17.37 18.55
N ILE A 83 7.05 -18.03 19.66
CA ILE A 83 8.45 -18.35 20.02
C ILE A 83 8.84 -19.66 19.35
N HIS A 84 9.49 -19.55 18.19
CA HIS A 84 10.09 -20.71 17.50
C HIS A 84 11.58 -20.86 17.76
N PHE A 85 12.29 -19.74 17.93
CA PHE A 85 13.71 -19.73 18.27
C PHE A 85 13.89 -19.46 19.76
N VAL A 86 14.47 -20.43 20.46
CA VAL A 86 14.72 -20.35 21.91
C VAL A 86 16.20 -20.05 22.22
N GLU A 87 17.08 -20.26 21.24
CA GLU A 87 18.51 -20.09 21.36
C GLU A 87 18.91 -18.60 21.39
N ASP A 88 19.99 -18.28 22.09
CA ASP A 88 20.41 -16.89 22.28
C ASP A 88 20.83 -16.19 20.99
N ALA A 89 21.49 -16.90 20.07
CA ALA A 89 22.02 -16.29 18.85
C ALA A 89 20.90 -15.78 17.90
N PRO A 90 19.85 -16.56 17.57
CA PRO A 90 18.67 -16.05 16.88
C PRO A 90 17.97 -14.92 17.63
N ARG A 91 17.82 -15.01 18.96
CA ARG A 91 17.16 -13.95 19.77
C ARG A 91 17.90 -12.61 19.67
N ARG A 92 19.23 -12.62 19.81
CA ARG A 92 20.07 -11.41 19.59
C ARG A 92 19.95 -10.84 18.16
N SER A 93 19.79 -11.71 17.17
CA SER A 93 19.61 -11.31 15.77
C SER A 93 18.25 -10.63 15.56
N MET A 94 17.17 -11.18 16.15
CA MET A 94 15.84 -10.57 16.13
C MET A 94 15.82 -9.20 16.82
N ASP A 95 16.50 -9.04 17.96
CA ASP A 95 16.57 -7.75 18.65
C ASP A 95 17.38 -6.72 17.85
N THR A 96 18.41 -7.17 17.13
CA THR A 96 19.16 -6.31 16.21
C THR A 96 18.29 -5.87 15.02
N LEU A 97 17.50 -6.78 14.45
CA LEU A 97 16.53 -6.46 13.41
C LEU A 97 15.52 -5.40 13.90
N ARG A 98 14.90 -5.61 15.06
CA ARG A 98 13.93 -4.66 15.65
C ARG A 98 14.51 -3.26 15.84
N ARG A 99 15.72 -3.16 16.38
CA ARG A 99 16.41 -1.86 16.55
C ARG A 99 16.66 -1.17 15.21
N ARG A 100 17.07 -1.92 14.18
CA ARG A 100 17.26 -1.36 12.83
C ARG A 100 15.96 -0.89 12.22
N LEU A 101 14.87 -1.65 12.36
CA LEU A 101 13.53 -1.25 11.88
C LEU A 101 13.03 0.01 12.61
N ALA A 102 13.22 0.11 13.93
CA ALA A 102 12.88 1.31 14.69
C ALA A 102 13.66 2.55 14.21
N GLN A 103 14.96 2.41 13.91
CA GLN A 103 15.75 3.49 13.34
C GLN A 103 15.27 3.92 11.94
N ILE A 104 14.91 2.95 11.09
CA ILE A 104 14.36 3.23 9.76
C ILE A 104 13.02 3.97 9.88
N SER A 105 12.12 3.51 10.75
CA SER A 105 10.85 4.18 11.05
C SER A 105 11.05 5.63 11.49
N HIS A 106 11.98 5.86 12.42
CA HIS A 106 12.34 7.21 12.86
C HIS A 106 12.80 8.08 11.68
N ASN A 107 13.72 7.59 10.86
CA ASN A 107 14.24 8.33 9.71
C ASN A 107 13.15 8.67 8.68
N ILE A 108 12.26 7.72 8.38
CA ILE A 108 11.11 7.92 7.48
C ILE A 108 10.19 9.01 8.02
N ARG A 109 9.87 8.97 9.31
CA ARG A 109 9.02 9.98 9.96
C ARG A 109 9.65 11.37 9.94
N GLN A 110 10.95 11.50 10.18
CA GLN A 110 11.64 12.80 10.05
C GLN A 110 11.60 13.30 8.60
N ARG A 111 11.90 12.44 7.63
CA ARG A 111 11.83 12.78 6.20
C ARG A 111 10.43 13.26 5.82
N ASN A 112 9.39 12.56 6.25
CA ASN A 112 8.00 12.85 5.90
C ASN A 112 7.50 14.20 6.43
N LYS A 113 8.07 14.75 7.51
CA LYS A 113 7.71 16.09 8.01
C LYS A 113 8.02 17.22 7.02
N CYS A 114 8.98 17.00 6.12
CA CYS A 114 9.41 17.99 5.13
C CYS A 114 8.81 17.74 3.74
N LEU A 115 7.85 16.80 3.60
CA LEU A 115 7.20 16.51 2.34
C LEU A 115 5.76 17.04 2.32
N PRO A 116 5.30 17.65 1.21
CA PRO A 116 3.91 18.06 1.06
C PRO A 116 2.96 16.84 1.02
N VAL A 117 3.44 15.72 0.48
CA VAL A 117 2.74 14.43 0.50
C VAL A 117 3.69 13.40 1.12
N PRO A 118 3.43 12.92 2.35
CA PRO A 118 4.30 11.99 3.03
C PRO A 118 4.20 10.58 2.42
N TYR A 119 5.33 9.87 2.34
CA TYR A 119 5.34 8.46 1.92
C TYR A 119 5.60 7.57 3.14
N TYR A 120 4.57 6.87 3.60
CA TYR A 120 4.60 6.05 4.81
C TYR A 120 4.39 4.55 4.58
N TYR A 121 4.05 4.10 3.37
CA TYR A 121 3.75 2.68 3.10
C TYR A 121 4.88 1.70 3.45
N LEU A 122 6.12 2.21 3.54
CA LEU A 122 7.30 1.44 3.96
C LEU A 122 7.81 1.81 5.36
N ASP A 123 7.04 2.53 6.18
CA ASP A 123 7.34 2.67 7.60
C ASP A 123 7.19 1.27 8.25
N PRO A 124 8.24 0.71 8.90
CA PRO A 124 8.18 -0.62 9.49
C PRO A 124 7.02 -0.88 10.44
N VAL A 125 6.45 0.15 11.08
CA VAL A 125 5.25 -0.02 11.93
C VAL A 125 3.97 -0.31 11.13
N LEU A 126 3.97 -0.01 9.83
CA LEU A 126 2.85 -0.24 8.91
C LEU A 126 3.01 -1.50 8.06
N ILE A 127 4.22 -2.06 7.99
CA ILE A 127 4.51 -3.27 7.21
C ILE A 127 4.14 -4.51 8.03
N GLU A 128 3.30 -5.38 7.49
CA GLU A 128 2.99 -6.71 8.05
C GLU A 128 4.14 -7.71 7.87
N ASN A 129 4.22 -8.73 8.75
CA ASN A 129 5.18 -9.82 8.57
C ASN A 129 4.89 -10.70 7.35
N SER A 130 3.63 -10.74 6.91
CA SER A 130 3.15 -11.62 5.83
C SER A 130 2.05 -10.96 4.99
N ILE A 131 1.61 -11.65 3.93
CA ILE A 131 0.44 -11.26 3.14
C ILE A 131 -0.79 -11.90 3.80
N SER A 132 -1.65 -11.09 4.41
CA SER A 132 -2.80 -11.53 5.22
C SER A 132 -4.13 -10.86 4.85
N ILE A 133 -4.15 -10.12 3.74
CA ILE A 133 -5.35 -9.52 3.14
C ILE A 133 -5.39 -9.87 1.65
#